data_AF-A0A7X0E5Q3-F1
#
_entry.id   AF-A0A7X0E5Q3-F1
#
_cell.length_a   1.000
_cell.length_b   1.000
_cell.length_c   1.000
_cell.angle_alpha   90.00
_cell.angle_beta   90.00
_cell.angle_gamma   90.00
#
_symmetry.space_group_name_H-M   'P 1'
#
loop_
_entity.id
_entity.type
_entity.pdbx_description
1 polymer ?
#
loop_
_entity_poly.entity_id
_entity_poly.type
_entity_poly.pdbx_seq_one_letter_code
_entity_poly.pdbx_strand_id
1 'polypeptide(L)'
;MVDTLKQTDGALFGIVVLVGILALPVVFILGSTWASDHLLSPLIAIGWLAVALDILILMPLSIFKRLRGFTGSVIFISSYVFGLVTWLLGFVLTYSLWGLGAVIIGLLFFGGGVIPMALLATMLKGLWDPFSTLLVLVIITFASRAIGFSIASSDSE
;
A
#
# COMPACT_ATOMS: atom_id res chain seq x y z
N MET A 1 9.88 11.43 19.12
CA MET A 1 9.12 11.14 17.89
C MET A 1 9.27 9.68 17.46
N VAL A 2 10.49 9.18 17.33
CA VAL A 2 10.79 7.81 16.86
C VAL A 2 10.11 6.73 17.71
N ASP A 3 10.13 6.85 19.03
CA ASP A 3 9.50 5.86 19.91
C ASP A 3 7.97 5.83 19.76
N THR A 4 7.36 6.99 19.55
CA THR A 4 5.92 7.11 19.24
C THR A 4 5.60 6.46 17.90
N LEU A 5 6.44 6.62 16.87
CA LEU A 5 6.24 5.97 15.57
C LEU A 5 6.36 4.45 15.67
N LYS A 6 7.36 3.94 16.40
CA LYS A 6 7.53 2.49 16.66
C LYS A 6 6.35 1.90 17.42
N GLN A 7 5.81 2.64 18.39
CA GLN A 7 4.59 2.22 19.11
C GLN A 7 3.36 2.25 18.20
N THR A 8 3.28 3.23 17.30
CA THR A 8 2.12 3.45 16.40
C THR A 8 2.13 2.51 15.20
N ASP A 9 3.30 2.03 14.76
CA ASP A 9 3.48 1.08 13.65
C ASP A 9 2.58 -0.16 13.80
N GLY A 10 2.62 -0.82 14.96
CA GLY A 10 1.78 -2.00 15.22
C GLY A 10 0.28 -1.70 15.13
N ALA A 11 -0.16 -0.53 15.60
CA ALA A 11 -1.56 -0.11 15.51
C ALA A 11 -1.98 0.17 14.06
N LEU A 12 -1.15 0.89 13.29
CA LEU A 12 -1.40 1.18 11.89
C LEU A 12 -1.42 -0.09 11.03
N PHE A 13 -0.46 -1.00 11.27
CA PHE A 13 -0.44 -2.31 10.63
C PHE A 13 -1.72 -3.10 10.95
N GLY A 14 -2.13 -3.12 12.21
CA GLY A 14 -3.39 -3.75 12.64
C GLY A 14 -4.62 -3.19 11.93
N ILE A 15 -4.70 -1.85 11.77
CA ILE A 15 -5.78 -1.20 11.03
C ILE A 15 -5.77 -1.63 9.55
N VAL A 16 -4.61 -1.62 8.90
CA VAL A 16 -4.47 -2.05 7.49
C VAL A 16 -4.92 -3.50 7.31
N VAL A 17 -4.48 -4.39 8.21
CA VAL A 17 -4.87 -5.81 8.19
C VAL A 17 -6.38 -5.95 8.39
N LEU A 18 -6.96 -5.24 9.36
CA LEU A 18 -8.40 -5.27 9.61
C LEU A 18 -9.19 -4.80 8.38
N VAL A 19 -8.80 -3.67 7.78
CA VAL A 19 -9.45 -3.15 6.57
C VAL A 19 -9.31 -4.12 5.41
N GLY A 20 -8.14 -4.73 5.22
CA GLY A 20 -7.91 -5.75 4.21
C GLY A 20 -8.82 -6.98 4.39
N ILE A 21 -8.94 -7.48 5.62
CA ILE A 21 -9.83 -8.62 5.93
C ILE A 21 -11.29 -8.25 5.69
N LEU A 22 -11.74 -7.06 6.10
CA LEU A 22 -13.11 -6.60 5.87
C LEU A 22 -13.43 -6.42 4.38
N ALA A 23 -12.44 -6.12 3.56
CA ALA A 23 -12.63 -6.04 2.11
C ALA A 23 -12.84 -7.41 1.45
N LEU A 24 -12.29 -8.50 1.99
CA LEU A 24 -12.41 -9.86 1.43
C LEU A 24 -13.86 -10.29 1.16
N PRO A 25 -14.78 -10.31 2.14
CA PRO A 25 -16.16 -10.74 1.91
C PRO A 25 -16.86 -9.82 0.90
N VAL A 26 -16.58 -8.52 0.92
CA VAL A 26 -17.15 -7.56 -0.02
C VAL A 26 -16.76 -7.93 -1.46
N VAL A 27 -15.48 -8.20 -1.72
CA VAL A 27 -15.04 -8.60 -3.06
C VAL A 27 -15.57 -9.97 -3.46
N PHE A 28 -15.68 -10.93 -2.54
CA PHE A 28 -16.22 -12.25 -2.87
C PHE A 28 -17.73 -12.24 -3.15
N ILE A 29 -18.50 -11.37 -2.49
CA ILE A 29 -19.96 -11.28 -2.68
C ILE A 29 -20.30 -10.45 -3.92
N LEU A 30 -19.66 -9.28 -4.08
CA LEU A 30 -19.99 -8.33 -5.14
C LEU A 30 -19.18 -8.56 -6.44
N GLY A 31 -18.13 -9.38 -6.37
CA GLY A 31 -17.29 -9.75 -7.49
C GLY A 31 -16.11 -8.79 -7.76
N SER A 32 -15.20 -9.25 -8.61
CA SER A 32 -13.97 -8.52 -8.95
C SER A 32 -14.20 -7.25 -9.77
N THR A 33 -15.22 -7.24 -10.63
CA THR A 33 -15.58 -6.06 -11.44
C THR A 33 -16.07 -4.93 -10.54
N TRP A 34 -17.04 -5.22 -9.67
CA TRP A 34 -17.55 -4.24 -8.70
C TRP A 34 -16.44 -3.71 -7.80
N ALA A 35 -15.58 -4.60 -7.29
CA ALA A 35 -14.44 -4.21 -6.46
C ALA A 35 -13.44 -3.33 -7.22
N SER A 36 -13.23 -3.56 -8.52
CA SER A 36 -12.33 -2.72 -9.32
C SER A 36 -12.88 -1.31 -9.49
N ASP A 37 -14.17 -1.19 -9.77
CA ASP A 37 -14.80 0.11 -10.08
C ASP A 37 -15.06 0.94 -8.83
N HIS A 38 -15.55 0.31 -7.75
CA HIS A 38 -16.04 1.02 -6.56
C HIS A 38 -15.07 1.00 -5.39
N LEU A 39 -14.20 0.00 -5.29
CA LEU A 39 -13.23 -0.11 -4.20
C LEU A 39 -11.85 0.34 -4.67
N LEU A 40 -11.29 -0.25 -5.72
CA LEU A 40 -9.91 0.00 -6.14
C LEU A 40 -9.72 1.33 -6.86
N SER A 41 -10.53 1.65 -7.85
CA SER A 41 -10.37 2.88 -8.65
C SER A 41 -10.28 4.15 -7.77
N PRO A 42 -11.19 4.39 -6.81
CA PRO A 42 -11.05 5.55 -5.91
C PRO A 42 -9.84 5.43 -4.97
N LEU A 43 -9.52 4.22 -4.47
CA LEU A 43 -8.37 4.04 -3.57
C LEU A 43 -7.03 4.29 -4.28
N ILE A 44 -6.91 3.87 -5.54
CA ILE A 44 -5.75 4.13 -6.39
C ILE A 44 -5.65 5.63 -6.67
N ALA A 45 -6.75 6.31 -6.97
CA ALA A 45 -6.76 7.76 -7.18
C ALA A 45 -6.30 8.51 -5.91
N ILE A 46 -6.82 8.14 -4.73
CA ILE A 46 -6.38 8.69 -3.44
C ILE A 46 -4.90 8.36 -3.19
N GLY A 47 -4.47 7.15 -3.52
CA GLY A 47 -3.07 6.72 -3.42
C GLY A 47 -2.15 7.62 -4.25
N TRP A 48 -2.47 7.85 -5.53
CA TRP A 48 -1.68 8.74 -6.38
C TRP A 48 -1.70 10.19 -5.91
N LEU A 49 -2.83 10.68 -5.40
CA LEU A 49 -2.90 12.00 -4.79
C LEU A 49 -1.98 12.09 -3.57
N ALA A 50 -2.00 11.10 -2.69
CA ALA A 50 -1.13 11.05 -1.51
C ALA A 50 0.35 10.95 -1.92
N VAL A 51 0.71 10.19 -2.96
CA VAL A 51 2.07 10.19 -3.53
C VAL A 51 2.47 11.58 -4.02
N ALA A 52 1.58 12.28 -4.72
CA ALA A 52 1.85 13.62 -5.20
C ALA A 52 2.07 14.59 -4.03
N LEU A 53 1.28 14.50 -2.96
CA LEU A 53 1.46 15.32 -1.75
C LEU A 53 2.77 14.99 -1.03
N ASP A 54 3.10 13.72 -0.89
CA ASP A 54 4.34 13.26 -0.26
C ASP A 54 5.57 13.78 -1.01
N ILE A 55 5.59 13.67 -2.34
CA ILE A 55 6.75 14.05 -3.17
C ILE A 55 6.82 15.56 -3.41
N LEU A 56 5.71 16.22 -3.73
CA LEU A 56 5.72 17.63 -4.16
C LEU A 56 5.66 18.61 -2.98
N ILE A 57 5.14 18.19 -1.84
CA ILE A 57 4.92 19.07 -0.70
C ILE A 57 5.76 18.61 0.49
N LEU A 58 5.52 17.41 1.02
CA LEU A 58 6.12 16.98 2.29
C LEU A 58 7.62 16.77 2.18
N MET A 59 8.09 16.17 1.08
CA MET A 59 9.51 15.91 0.87
C MET A 59 10.33 17.21 0.73
N PRO A 60 9.94 18.22 -0.06
CA PRO A 60 10.60 19.53 -0.03
C PRO A 60 10.54 20.21 1.33
N LEU A 61 9.41 20.11 2.04
CA LEU A 61 9.27 20.70 3.37
C LEU A 61 10.20 20.05 4.41
N SER A 62 10.58 18.78 4.20
CA SER A 62 11.52 18.06 5.08
C SER A 62 12.95 18.63 5.04
N ILE A 63 13.27 19.51 4.08
CA ILE A 63 14.56 20.21 4.06
C ILE A 63 14.69 21.09 5.33
N PHE A 64 13.59 21.69 5.79
CA PHE A 64 13.58 22.51 6.99
C PHE A 64 13.60 21.64 8.25
N LYS A 65 14.68 21.73 9.03
CA LYS A 65 14.90 20.91 10.25
C LYS A 65 13.66 20.85 11.16
N ARG A 66 13.05 22.00 11.44
CA ARG A 66 11.86 22.14 12.29
C ARG A 66 10.65 21.32 11.83
N LEU A 67 10.54 20.99 10.55
CA LEU A 67 9.40 20.29 9.96
C LEU A 67 9.70 18.80 9.68
N ARG A 68 10.94 18.34 9.87
CA ARG A 68 11.35 16.96 9.58
C ARG A 68 10.56 15.94 10.38
N GLY A 69 10.39 16.18 11.67
CA GLY A 69 9.59 15.31 12.51
C GLY A 69 8.17 15.12 11.97
N PHE A 70 7.49 16.21 11.64
CA PHE A 70 6.12 16.18 11.12
C PHE A 70 6.04 15.52 9.73
N THR A 71 6.84 16.02 8.78
CA THR A 71 6.84 15.54 7.39
C THR A 71 7.21 14.06 7.29
N GLY A 72 8.25 13.63 8.00
CA GLY A 72 8.67 12.22 8.04
C GLY A 72 7.59 11.31 8.63
N SER A 73 6.91 11.76 9.70
CA SER A 73 5.81 11.01 10.31
C SER A 73 4.62 10.86 9.36
N VAL A 74 4.25 11.92 8.64
CA VAL A 74 3.14 11.87 7.68
C VAL A 74 3.49 10.96 6.50
N ILE A 75 4.69 11.08 5.92
CA ILE A 75 5.15 10.19 4.83
C ILE A 75 5.18 8.72 5.30
N PHE A 76 5.60 8.46 6.54
CA PHE A 76 5.57 7.12 7.12
C PHE A 76 4.13 6.59 7.26
N ILE A 77 3.19 7.42 7.69
CA ILE A 77 1.77 7.05 7.80
C ILE A 77 1.16 6.82 6.40
N SER A 78 1.50 7.65 5.40
CA SER A 78 1.09 7.47 4.00
C SER A 78 1.48 6.09 3.45
N SER A 79 2.62 5.54 3.90
CA SER A 79 3.07 4.19 3.50
C SER A 79 2.05 3.08 3.79
N TYR A 80 1.21 3.22 4.83
CA TYR A 80 0.17 2.24 5.16
C TYR A 80 -1.00 2.30 4.20
N VAL A 81 -1.35 3.52 3.74
CA VAL A 81 -2.36 3.71 2.69
C VAL A 81 -1.87 3.08 1.40
N PHE A 82 -0.62 3.33 1.01
CA PHE A 82 -0.03 2.71 -0.18
C PHE A 82 0.03 1.18 -0.07
N GLY A 83 0.40 0.66 1.11
CA GLY A 83 0.42 -0.78 1.36
C GLY A 83 -0.96 -1.42 1.25
N LEU A 84 -2.00 -0.76 1.77
CA LEU A 84 -3.38 -1.23 1.64
C LEU A 84 -3.85 -1.24 0.19
N VAL A 85 -3.59 -0.16 -0.56
CA VAL A 85 -3.92 -0.06 -1.99
C VAL A 85 -3.20 -1.16 -2.79
N THR A 86 -1.90 -1.34 -2.54
CA THR A 86 -1.07 -2.37 -3.18
C THR A 86 -1.62 -3.76 -2.90
N TRP A 87 -1.99 -4.04 -1.65
CA TRP A 87 -2.50 -5.35 -1.25
C TRP A 87 -3.87 -5.64 -1.86
N LEU A 88 -4.80 -4.68 -1.82
CA LEU A 88 -6.13 -4.83 -2.44
C LEU A 88 -6.03 -4.99 -3.95
N LEU A 89 -5.16 -4.23 -4.61
CA LEU A 89 -4.90 -4.37 -6.04
C LEU A 89 -4.34 -5.75 -6.36
N GLY A 90 -3.34 -6.22 -5.61
CA GLY A 90 -2.80 -7.57 -5.75
C GLY A 90 -3.85 -8.66 -5.50
N PHE A 91 -4.71 -8.49 -4.51
CA PHE A 91 -5.80 -9.40 -4.24
C PHE A 91 -6.79 -9.50 -5.42
N VAL A 92 -7.31 -8.36 -5.90
CA VAL A 92 -8.28 -8.35 -7.01
C VAL A 92 -7.67 -8.86 -8.30
N LEU A 93 -6.41 -8.52 -8.60
CA LEU A 93 -5.70 -9.03 -9.77
C LEU A 93 -5.49 -10.55 -9.68
N THR A 94 -5.08 -11.06 -8.53
CA THR A 94 -4.94 -12.51 -8.33
C THR A 94 -6.27 -13.22 -8.51
N TYR A 95 -7.33 -12.69 -7.88
CA TYR A 95 -8.67 -13.27 -7.95
C TYR A 95 -9.25 -13.25 -9.36
N SER A 96 -9.11 -12.13 -10.08
CA SER A 96 -9.65 -11.98 -11.44
C SER A 96 -8.89 -12.82 -12.47
N LEU A 97 -7.57 -12.98 -12.32
CA LEU A 97 -6.74 -13.65 -13.32
C LEU A 97 -6.61 -15.16 -13.09
N TRP A 98 -6.47 -15.59 -11.84
CA TRP A 98 -6.19 -16.98 -11.44
C TRP A 98 -7.24 -17.59 -10.49
N GLY A 99 -8.23 -16.82 -10.04
CA GLY A 99 -9.34 -17.31 -9.24
C GLY A 99 -9.03 -17.53 -7.76
N LEU A 100 -10.00 -18.11 -7.04
CA LEU A 100 -9.96 -18.26 -5.58
C LEU A 100 -8.81 -19.15 -5.09
N GLY A 101 -8.45 -20.21 -5.82
CA GLY A 101 -7.37 -21.12 -5.41
C GLY A 101 -6.03 -20.39 -5.27
N ALA A 102 -5.69 -19.53 -6.23
CA ALA A 102 -4.48 -18.71 -6.18
C ALA A 102 -4.51 -17.68 -5.05
N VAL A 103 -5.67 -17.11 -4.77
CA VAL A 103 -5.88 -16.19 -3.64
C VAL A 103 -5.63 -16.90 -2.31
N ILE A 104 -6.20 -18.09 -2.11
CA ILE A 104 -5.99 -18.88 -0.88
C ILE A 104 -4.50 -19.16 -0.70
N ILE A 105 -3.81 -19.61 -1.75
CA ILE A 105 -2.37 -19.84 -1.72
C ILE A 105 -1.64 -18.54 -1.33
N GLY A 106 -1.95 -17.41 -1.98
CA GLY A 106 -1.35 -16.12 -1.67
C GLY A 106 -1.59 -15.65 -0.23
N LEU A 107 -2.77 -15.88 0.33
CA LEU A 107 -3.09 -15.51 1.71
C LEU A 107 -2.36 -16.39 2.74
N LEU A 108 -2.13 -17.68 2.44
CA LEU A 108 -1.41 -18.60 3.33
C LEU A 108 0.07 -18.21 3.53
N PHE A 109 0.67 -17.49 2.58
CA PHE A 109 1.98 -16.86 2.74
C PHE A 109 1.89 -15.53 3.52
N PHE A 110 1.38 -15.59 4.75
CA PHE A 110 1.25 -14.47 5.70
C PHE A 110 0.47 -13.25 5.17
N GLY A 111 -0.55 -13.48 4.32
CA GLY A 111 -1.38 -12.42 3.72
C GLY A 111 -0.69 -11.64 2.61
N GLY A 112 0.63 -11.43 2.66
CA GLY A 112 1.40 -10.68 1.66
C GLY A 112 1.57 -11.39 0.32
N GLY A 113 1.39 -12.71 0.27
CA GLY A 113 1.61 -13.53 -0.93
C GLY A 113 0.67 -13.23 -2.11
N VAL A 114 -0.45 -12.53 -1.90
CA VAL A 114 -1.32 -12.11 -3.01
C VAL A 114 -0.66 -11.09 -3.95
N ILE A 115 0.33 -10.32 -3.46
CA ILE A 115 1.07 -9.35 -4.27
C ILE A 115 1.99 -10.05 -5.30
N PRO A 116 2.91 -10.96 -4.90
CA PRO A 116 3.74 -11.67 -5.88
C PRO A 116 2.90 -12.56 -6.81
N MET A 117 1.79 -13.13 -6.33
CA MET A 117 0.86 -13.88 -7.19
C MET A 117 0.25 -13.00 -8.28
N ALA A 118 -0.17 -11.77 -7.94
CA ALA A 118 -0.67 -10.82 -8.93
C ALA A 118 0.40 -10.35 -9.91
N LEU A 119 1.62 -10.07 -9.44
CA LEU A 119 2.75 -9.72 -10.31
C LEU A 119 3.05 -10.86 -11.30
N LEU A 120 3.08 -12.11 -10.83
CA LEU A 120 3.26 -13.28 -11.70
C LEU A 120 2.09 -13.44 -12.67
N ALA A 121 0.84 -13.32 -12.20
CA ALA A 121 -0.34 -13.49 -13.02
C ALA A 121 -0.44 -12.43 -14.13
N THR A 122 -0.17 -11.16 -13.81
CA THR A 122 -0.17 -10.04 -14.78
C THR A 122 0.97 -10.17 -15.77
N MET A 123 2.18 -10.53 -15.32
CA MET A 123 3.33 -10.79 -16.19
C MET A 123 3.05 -11.94 -17.17
N LEU A 124 2.55 -13.07 -16.70
CA LEU A 124 2.29 -14.25 -17.53
C LEU A 124 1.14 -14.07 -18.52
N LYS A 125 0.19 -13.17 -18.22
CA LYS A 125 -0.90 -12.78 -19.12
C LYS A 125 -0.57 -11.58 -20.01
N GLY A 126 0.65 -11.03 -19.94
CA GLY A 126 1.08 -9.89 -20.76
C GLY A 126 0.40 -8.57 -20.40
N LEU A 127 -0.14 -8.44 -19.19
CA LEU A 127 -0.84 -7.24 -18.71
C LEU A 127 0.17 -6.26 -18.07
N TRP A 128 0.90 -5.52 -18.90
CA TRP A 128 2.00 -4.65 -18.46
C TRP A 128 1.56 -3.42 -17.66
N ASP A 129 0.39 -2.85 -17.97
CA ASP A 129 -0.14 -1.68 -17.25
C ASP A 129 -0.45 -2.00 -15.78
N PRO A 130 -1.26 -3.02 -15.43
CA PRO A 130 -1.48 -3.38 -14.03
C PRO A 130 -0.24 -3.98 -13.37
N PHE A 131 0.63 -4.67 -14.12
CA PHE A 131 1.90 -5.18 -13.62
C PHE A 131 2.80 -4.04 -13.12
N SER A 132 3.06 -3.04 -13.98
CA SER A 132 3.91 -1.90 -13.65
C SER A 132 3.30 -1.03 -12.56
N THR A 133 1.98 -0.81 -12.59
CA THR A 133 1.26 -0.09 -11.53
C THR A 133 1.44 -0.76 -10.17
N LEU A 134 1.22 -2.09 -10.10
CA LEU A 134 1.40 -2.84 -8.86
C LEU A 134 2.86 -2.81 -8.39
N LEU A 135 3.81 -2.97 -9.30
CA LEU A 135 5.24 -2.91 -8.99
C LEU A 135 5.66 -1.54 -8.43
N VAL A 136 5.20 -0.45 -9.04
CA VAL A 136 5.47 0.91 -8.57
C VAL A 136 4.85 1.15 -7.21
N LEU A 137 3.61 0.70 -6.97
CA LEU A 137 2.97 0.83 -5.67
C LEU A 137 3.68 0.03 -4.56
N VAL A 138 4.21 -1.16 -4.87
CA VAL A 138 5.09 -1.92 -3.96
C VAL A 138 6.32 -1.08 -3.60
N ILE A 139 7.01 -0.54 -4.59
CA ILE A 139 8.23 0.28 -4.38
C ILE A 139 7.89 1.51 -3.54
N ILE A 140 6.83 2.24 -3.88
CA ILE A 140 6.39 3.44 -3.15
C ILE A 140 6.04 3.11 -1.70
N THR A 141 5.36 1.99 -1.45
CA THR A 141 5.00 1.55 -0.09
C THR A 141 6.25 1.39 0.77
N PHE A 142 7.26 0.66 0.30
CA PHE A 142 8.47 0.44 1.09
C PHE A 142 9.39 1.67 1.11
N ALA A 143 9.48 2.41 0.02
CA ALA A 143 10.28 3.63 -0.08
C ALA A 143 9.75 4.73 0.87
N SER A 144 8.45 5.01 0.85
CA SER A 144 7.83 5.97 1.77
C SER A 144 8.02 5.58 3.23
N ARG A 145 7.91 4.29 3.56
CA ARG A 145 8.17 3.80 4.92
C ARG A 145 9.61 4.06 5.36
N ALA A 146 10.58 3.70 4.53
CA ALA A 146 12.00 3.89 4.83
C ALA A 146 12.39 5.37 4.91
N ILE A 147 11.97 6.17 3.92
CA ILE A 147 12.27 7.59 3.83
C ILE A 147 11.59 8.36 4.96
N GLY A 148 10.30 8.11 5.20
CA GLY A 148 9.54 8.78 6.27
C GLY A 148 10.14 8.52 7.65
N PHE A 149 10.52 7.26 7.93
CA PHE A 149 11.19 6.91 9.17
C PHE A 149 12.56 7.60 9.31
N SER A 150 13.38 7.59 8.26
CA SER A 150 14.71 8.23 8.25
C SER A 150 14.64 9.75 8.46
N ILE A 151 13.69 10.42 7.80
CA ILE A 151 13.46 11.86 7.98
C ILE A 151 13.02 12.13 9.42
N ALA A 152 12.07 11.35 9.95
CA ALA A 152 11.58 11.53 11.31
C ALA A 152 12.64 11.26 12.39
N SER A 153 13.59 10.36 12.14
CA SER A 153 14.70 10.09 13.07
C SER A 153 15.80 11.15 13.02
N SER A 154 15.96 11.85 11.90
CA SER A 154 16.97 12.92 11.76
C SER A 154 16.64 14.20 12.55
N ASP A 155 15.48 14.27 13.18
CA ASP A 155 15.05 15.37 14.08
C ASP A 155 15.48 15.11 15.54
N SER A 156 15.87 13.87 15.87
CA SER A 156 16.31 13.49 17.23
C SER A 156 17.84 13.56 17.45
N GLU A 157 18.60 14.04 16.47
CA GLU A 157 20.04 14.36 16.56
C GLU A 157 20.27 15.88 16.51
#